data_AF-A0A0C2CYG8-F1
#
_entry.id   AF-A0A0C2CYG8-F1
#
_cell.length_a   1.000
_cell.length_b   1.000
_cell.length_c   1.000
_cell.angle_alpha   90.00
_cell.angle_beta   90.00
_cell.angle_gamma   90.00
#
_symmetry.space_group_name_H-M   'P 1'
#
loop_
_entity.id
_entity.type
_entity.pdbx_description
1 polymer ?
#
loop_
_entity_poly.entity_id
_entity_poly.type
_entity_poly.pdbx_seq_one_letter_code
_entity_poly.pdbx_strand_id
1 'polypeptide(L)'
;MADARFSSFSEFFPYYLGEHRNPTCRALHFVGTAGFFTLVGWSLWSDPMRFGPALAAILALGVLGSFVERHRNAAPIMLAMIALGVWAQPWLLAGVFWAYLFAWIGHFKIEHNRPATFTYPLWSLIGDFKMWSMMATGQLWTGDPVADDH
;
A
#
# COMPACT_ATOMS: atom_id res chain seq x y z
N MET A 1 0.07 -18.29 -21.08
CA MET A 1 -0.28 -19.22 -20.00
C MET A 1 -1.03 -18.41 -18.96
N ALA A 2 -2.10 -18.91 -18.34
CA ALA A 2 -2.77 -18.12 -17.30
C ALA A 2 -1.75 -17.94 -16.16
N ASP A 3 -1.22 -16.73 -15.99
CA ASP A 3 -0.20 -16.44 -14.98
C ASP A 3 -0.77 -16.85 -13.62
N ALA A 4 -0.13 -17.83 -12.99
CA ALA A 4 -0.56 -18.34 -11.70
C ALA A 4 -0.52 -17.19 -10.68
N ARG A 5 -1.62 -17.00 -9.93
CA ARG A 5 -1.63 -16.01 -8.85
C ARG A 5 -0.61 -16.41 -7.77
N PHE A 6 0.05 -15.44 -7.17
CA PHE A 6 0.92 -15.67 -6.02
C PHE A 6 0.14 -16.29 -4.87
N SER A 7 0.72 -17.31 -4.24
CA SER A 7 0.04 -18.10 -3.22
C SER A 7 0.24 -17.53 -1.80
N SER A 8 1.21 -16.65 -1.63
CA SER A 8 1.54 -16.02 -0.35
C SER A 8 2.13 -14.62 -0.54
N PHE A 9 2.02 -13.78 0.50
CA PHE A 9 2.65 -12.46 0.47
C PHE A 9 4.18 -12.54 0.37
N SER A 10 4.81 -13.58 0.92
CA SER A 10 6.25 -13.81 0.81
C SER A 10 6.71 -14.08 -0.62
N GLU A 11 5.89 -14.75 -1.44
CA GLU A 11 6.16 -14.91 -2.88
C GLU A 11 5.90 -13.61 -3.65
N PHE A 12 4.88 -12.86 -3.26
CA PHE A 12 4.52 -11.60 -3.91
C PHE A 12 5.52 -10.47 -3.63
N PHE A 13 6.09 -10.41 -2.43
CA PHE A 13 6.88 -9.24 -2.01
C PHE A 13 8.17 -8.99 -2.83
N PRO A 14 8.97 -10.02 -3.21
CA PRO A 14 10.09 -9.83 -4.12
C PRO A 14 9.66 -9.32 -5.51
N TYR A 15 8.55 -9.84 -6.04
CA TYR A 15 7.95 -9.30 -7.27
C TYR A 15 7.55 -7.83 -7.11
N TYR A 16 6.88 -7.50 -6.01
CA TYR A 16 6.52 -6.11 -5.68
C TYR A 16 7.74 -5.19 -5.61
N LEU A 17 8.84 -5.59 -4.95
CA LEU A 17 10.07 -4.79 -4.93
C LEU A 17 10.71 -4.66 -6.32
N GLY A 18 10.58 -5.69 -7.17
CA GLY A 18 10.99 -5.65 -8.58
C GLY A 18 10.25 -4.60 -9.41
N GLU A 19 9.00 -4.25 -9.04
CA GLU A 19 8.25 -3.15 -9.65
C GLU A 19 8.67 -1.76 -9.14
N HIS A 20 9.58 -1.70 -8.14
CA HIS A 20 10.08 -0.47 -7.52
C HIS A 20 11.62 -0.49 -7.42
N ARG A 21 12.32 -0.87 -8.48
CA ARG A 21 13.79 -1.00 -8.49
C ARG A 21 14.50 0.35 -8.45
N ASN A 22 13.89 1.42 -8.96
CA ASN A 22 14.45 2.76 -8.91
C ASN A 22 14.28 3.36 -7.51
N PRO A 23 15.37 3.84 -6.86
CA PRO A 23 15.29 4.51 -5.56
C PRO A 23 14.33 5.70 -5.52
N THR A 24 14.20 6.44 -6.62
CA THR A 24 13.28 7.58 -6.73
C THR A 24 11.83 7.13 -6.68
N CYS A 25 11.50 6.00 -7.32
CA CYS A 25 10.16 5.42 -7.25
C CYS A 25 9.82 5.07 -5.79
N ARG A 26 10.71 4.35 -5.09
CA ARG A 26 10.53 4.03 -3.67
C ARG A 26 10.41 5.28 -2.79
N ALA A 27 11.21 6.32 -3.04
CA ALA A 27 11.12 7.57 -2.30
C ALA A 27 9.78 8.29 -2.51
N LEU A 28 9.21 8.26 -3.73
CA LEU A 28 7.87 8.81 -3.98
C LEU A 28 6.81 8.03 -3.19
N HIS A 29 6.86 6.69 -3.21
CA HIS A 29 5.98 5.87 -2.37
C HIS A 29 6.16 6.19 -0.88
N PHE A 30 7.40 6.37 -0.42
CA PHE A 30 7.68 6.74 0.96
C PHE A 30 6.98 8.04 1.37
N VAL A 31 7.08 9.09 0.54
CA VAL A 31 6.44 10.39 0.76
C VAL A 31 4.91 10.27 0.71
N GLY A 32 4.37 9.51 -0.25
CA GLY A 32 2.94 9.23 -0.37
C GLY A 32 2.38 8.56 0.88
N THR A 33 2.99 7.46 1.31
CA THR A 33 2.59 6.68 2.49
C THR A 33 2.77 7.48 3.79
N ALA A 34 3.84 8.27 3.92
CA ALA A 34 4.03 9.14 5.08
C ALA A 34 2.89 10.16 5.22
N GLY A 35 2.49 10.83 4.13
CA GLY A 35 1.37 11.76 4.14
C GLY A 35 0.03 11.10 4.52
N PHE A 36 -0.21 9.88 4.03
CA PHE A 36 -1.37 9.09 4.44
C PHE A 36 -1.34 8.78 5.95
N PHE A 37 -0.20 8.32 6.49
CA PHE A 37 -0.07 8.04 7.92
C PHE A 37 -0.20 9.29 8.80
N THR A 38 0.26 10.45 8.35
CA THR A 38 0.01 11.72 9.05
C THR A 38 -1.49 11.98 9.21
N LEU A 39 -2.29 11.77 8.16
CA LEU A 39 -3.74 11.99 8.23
C LEU A 39 -4.49 10.93 9.04
N VAL A 40 -4.03 9.67 9.01
CA VAL A 40 -4.54 8.62 9.89
C VAL A 40 -4.25 8.96 11.35
N GLY A 41 -3.02 9.35 11.67
CA GLY A 41 -2.62 9.75 13.02
C GLY A 41 -3.38 10.99 13.52
N TRP A 42 -3.54 12.00 12.66
CA TRP A 42 -4.36 13.17 12.96
C TRP A 42 -5.81 12.79 13.27
N SER A 43 -6.41 11.93 12.45
CA SER A 43 -7.80 11.47 12.63
C SER A 43 -8.00 10.72 13.94
N LEU A 44 -7.02 9.89 14.33
CA LEU A 44 -7.05 9.18 15.61
C LEU A 44 -6.90 10.13 16.79
N TRP A 45 -6.07 11.16 16.66
CA TRP A 45 -5.89 12.19 17.68
C TRP A 45 -7.12 13.09 17.84
N SER A 46 -7.70 13.55 16.73
CA SER A 46 -8.77 14.55 16.73
C SER A 46 -10.14 13.99 17.10
N ASP A 47 -10.42 12.73 16.75
CA ASP A 47 -11.71 12.09 16.96
C ASP A 47 -11.56 10.57 17.18
N PRO A 48 -10.94 10.15 18.30
CA PRO A 48 -10.64 8.75 18.58
C PRO A 48 -11.90 7.88 18.74
N MET A 49 -13.01 8.46 19.22
CA MET A 49 -14.24 7.69 19.48
C MET A 49 -14.94 7.28 18.17
N ARG A 50 -14.92 8.13 17.14
CA ARG A 50 -15.45 7.78 15.82
C ARG A 50 -14.43 7.02 14.99
N PHE A 51 -13.20 7.51 14.95
CA PHE A 51 -12.19 6.95 14.04
C PHE A 51 -11.54 5.67 14.57
N GLY A 52 -11.39 5.50 15.88
CA GLY A 52 -10.79 4.30 16.48
C GLY A 52 -11.51 3.00 16.09
N PRO A 53 -12.84 2.88 16.30
CA PRO A 53 -13.61 1.70 15.87
C PRO A 53 -13.60 1.51 14.35
N ALA A 54 -13.67 2.59 13.57
CA ALA A 54 -13.59 2.53 12.12
C ALA A 54 -12.22 1.99 11.66
N LEU A 55 -11.12 2.47 12.25
CA LEU A 55 -9.77 1.98 11.98
C LEU A 55 -9.63 0.50 12.36
N ALA A 56 -10.15 0.07 13.51
CA ALA A 56 -10.15 -1.34 13.90
C ALA A 56 -10.89 -2.21 12.88
N ALA A 57 -12.06 -1.76 12.40
CA ALA A 57 -12.81 -2.44 11.35
C ALA A 57 -12.08 -2.45 10.00
N ILE A 58 -11.42 -1.35 9.61
CA ILE A 58 -10.58 -1.28 8.40
C ILE A 58 -9.43 -2.28 8.48
N LEU A 59 -8.74 -2.36 9.62
CA LEU A 59 -7.64 -3.31 9.83
C LEU A 59 -8.15 -4.77 9.79
N ALA A 60 -9.28 -5.05 10.41
CA ALA A 60 -9.92 -6.37 10.34
C ALA A 60 -10.28 -6.74 8.89
N LEU A 61 -10.89 -5.81 8.13
CA LEU A 61 -11.19 -6.01 6.72
C LEU A 61 -9.93 -6.24 5.89
N GLY A 62 -8.85 -5.50 6.14
CA GLY A 62 -7.57 -5.68 5.46
C GLY A 62 -6.96 -7.04 5.71
N VAL A 63 -6.94 -7.49 6.97
CA VAL A 63 -6.43 -8.82 7.35
C VAL A 63 -7.28 -9.92 6.70
N LEU A 64 -8.61 -9.87 6.84
CA LEU A 64 -9.51 -10.87 6.26
C LEU A 64 -9.44 -10.86 4.72
N GLY A 65 -9.37 -9.66 4.12
CA GLY A 65 -9.26 -9.48 2.68
C GLY A 65 -7.96 -10.01 2.11
N SER A 66 -6.86 -10.01 2.86
CA SER A 66 -5.59 -10.57 2.41
C SER A 66 -5.66 -12.07 2.13
N PHE A 67 -6.54 -12.81 2.84
CA PHE A 67 -6.83 -14.22 2.56
C PHE A 67 -7.69 -14.40 1.31
N VAL A 68 -8.65 -13.49 1.08
CA VAL A 68 -9.44 -13.47 -0.15
C VAL A 68 -8.55 -13.21 -1.36
N GLU A 69 -7.56 -12.33 -1.20
CA GLU A 69 -6.64 -11.92 -2.26
C GLU A 69 -5.80 -13.08 -2.82
N ARG A 70 -5.52 -14.09 -2.00
CA ARG A 70 -4.85 -15.34 -2.43
C ARG A 70 -5.56 -16.02 -3.60
N HIS A 71 -6.88 -15.87 -3.68
CA HIS A 71 -7.72 -16.58 -4.64
C HIS A 71 -8.35 -15.68 -5.70
N ARG A 72 -8.57 -14.40 -5.40
CA ARG A 72 -9.23 -13.45 -6.32
C ARG A 72 -8.81 -12.01 -6.02
N ASN A 73 -9.05 -11.09 -6.95
CA ASN A 73 -8.78 -9.67 -6.72
C ASN A 73 -9.64 -9.11 -5.55
N ALA A 74 -9.01 -8.44 -4.56
CA ALA A 74 -9.70 -7.91 -3.38
C ALA A 74 -10.08 -6.41 -3.49
N ALA A 75 -10.18 -5.84 -4.69
CA ALA A 75 -10.52 -4.43 -4.90
C ALA A 75 -11.83 -4.01 -4.22
N PRO A 76 -12.92 -4.81 -4.21
CA PRO A 76 -14.13 -4.44 -3.47
C PRO A 76 -13.89 -4.25 -1.96
N ILE A 77 -12.98 -5.02 -1.38
CA ILE A 77 -12.62 -4.91 0.04
C ILE A 77 -11.80 -3.64 0.26
N MET A 78 -10.85 -3.33 -0.62
CA MET A 78 -10.09 -2.07 -0.57
C MET A 78 -11.02 -0.85 -0.70
N LEU A 79 -11.99 -0.89 -1.60
CA LEU A 79 -12.99 0.18 -1.74
C LEU A 79 -13.87 0.31 -0.50
N ALA A 80 -14.28 -0.81 0.13
CA ALA A 80 -15.02 -0.78 1.39
C ALA A 80 -14.19 -0.19 2.54
N MET A 81 -12.89 -0.50 2.62
CA MET A 81 -11.97 0.09 3.59
C MET A 81 -11.85 1.61 3.39
N ILE A 82 -11.67 2.07 2.14
CA ILE A 82 -11.62 3.50 1.81
C ILE A 82 -12.96 4.17 2.16
N ALA A 83 -14.09 3.58 1.76
CA ALA A 83 -15.40 4.13 2.03
C ALA A 83 -15.68 4.25 3.53
N LEU A 84 -15.32 3.24 4.34
CA LEU A 84 -15.46 3.29 5.78
C LEU A 84 -14.55 4.36 6.41
N GLY A 85 -13.32 4.50 5.93
CA GLY A 85 -12.39 5.55 6.37
C GLY A 85 -12.94 6.93 6.07
N VAL A 86 -13.41 7.18 4.85
CA VAL A 86 -14.00 8.45 4.41
C VAL A 86 -15.32 8.74 5.13
N TRP A 87 -16.14 7.71 5.38
CA TRP A 87 -17.36 7.85 6.18
C TRP A 87 -17.06 8.25 7.62
N ALA A 88 -16.00 7.71 8.22
CA ALA A 88 -15.56 8.10 9.55
C ALA A 88 -14.94 9.50 9.53
N GLN A 89 -14.04 9.79 8.58
CA GLN A 89 -13.32 11.05 8.45
C GLN A 89 -13.13 11.43 6.97
N PRO A 90 -13.95 12.36 6.42
CA PRO A 90 -13.95 12.66 4.99
C PRO A 90 -12.61 13.15 4.42
N TRP A 91 -11.80 13.84 5.22
CA TRP A 91 -10.48 14.32 4.78
C TRP A 91 -9.47 13.19 4.53
N LEU A 92 -9.73 11.95 4.96
CA LEU A 92 -8.89 10.81 4.59
C LEU A 92 -8.90 10.53 3.09
N LEU A 93 -9.91 11.00 2.35
CA LEU A 93 -9.90 10.97 0.90
C LEU A 93 -8.71 11.74 0.32
N ALA A 94 -8.33 12.87 0.94
CA ALA A 94 -7.15 13.62 0.54
C ALA A 94 -5.86 12.81 0.76
N GLY A 95 -5.79 12.03 1.84
CA GLY A 95 -4.66 11.13 2.11
C GLY A 95 -4.56 9.99 1.12
N VAL A 96 -5.70 9.37 0.76
CA VAL A 96 -5.75 8.36 -0.30
C VAL A 96 -5.30 8.95 -1.62
N PHE A 97 -5.84 10.11 -2.02
CA PHE A 97 -5.44 10.79 -3.23
C PHE A 97 -3.94 11.12 -3.24
N TRP A 98 -3.40 11.62 -2.13
CA TRP A 98 -1.98 11.92 -1.97
C TRP A 98 -1.11 10.69 -2.17
N ALA A 99 -1.42 9.57 -1.51
CA ALA A 99 -0.68 8.33 -1.67
C ALA A 99 -0.68 7.84 -3.13
N TYR A 100 -1.85 7.81 -3.77
CA TYR A 100 -1.98 7.39 -5.18
C TYR A 100 -1.26 8.32 -6.15
N LEU A 101 -1.29 9.65 -5.92
CA LEU A 101 -0.60 10.63 -6.76
C LEU A 101 0.90 10.33 -6.83
N PHE A 102 1.55 10.15 -5.69
CA PHE A 102 2.99 9.87 -5.65
C PHE A 102 3.33 8.47 -6.18
N ALA A 103 2.53 7.46 -5.83
CA ALA A 103 2.73 6.10 -6.33
C ALA A 103 2.64 6.04 -7.86
N TRP A 104 1.65 6.70 -8.45
CA TRP A 104 1.48 6.72 -9.91
C TRP A 104 2.58 7.48 -10.64
N ILE A 105 3.13 8.56 -10.05
CA ILE A 105 4.31 9.20 -10.61
C ILE A 105 5.48 8.21 -10.62
N GLY A 106 5.70 7.47 -9.54
CA GLY A 106 6.72 6.40 -9.47
C GLY A 106 6.53 5.37 -10.58
N HIS A 107 5.37 4.72 -10.63
CA HIS A 107 5.10 3.66 -11.59
C HIS A 107 5.12 4.12 -13.05
N PHE A 108 4.43 5.21 -13.39
CA PHE A 108 4.24 5.58 -14.80
C PHE A 108 5.34 6.48 -15.36
N LYS A 109 6.00 7.30 -14.53
CA LYS A 109 7.05 8.22 -15.01
C LYS A 109 8.46 7.72 -14.74
N ILE A 110 8.68 6.93 -13.68
CA ILE A 110 10.00 6.42 -13.32
C ILE A 110 10.18 4.98 -13.82
N GLU A 111 9.32 4.07 -13.38
CA GLU A 111 9.47 2.62 -13.68
C GLU A 111 8.89 2.22 -15.04
N HIS A 112 7.99 3.04 -15.58
CA HIS A 112 7.26 2.76 -16.82
C HIS A 112 6.49 1.43 -16.79
N ASN A 113 5.96 1.05 -15.62
CA ASN A 113 5.22 -0.18 -15.39
C ASN A 113 3.76 0.07 -14.97
N ARG A 114 2.99 -1.02 -14.85
CA ARG A 114 1.62 -0.98 -14.35
C ARG A 114 1.61 -1.42 -12.89
N PRO A 115 1.05 -0.62 -11.96
CA PRO A 115 1.00 -0.97 -10.55
C PRO A 115 0.38 -2.34 -10.28
N ALA A 116 1.02 -3.12 -9.41
CA ALA A 116 0.50 -4.42 -8.96
C ALA A 116 -0.87 -4.32 -8.26
N THR A 117 -1.24 -3.13 -7.77
CA THR A 117 -2.54 -2.82 -7.16
C THR A 117 -3.73 -3.19 -8.04
N PHE A 118 -3.58 -3.21 -9.36
CA PHE A 118 -4.67 -3.63 -10.26
C PHE A 118 -4.95 -5.14 -10.20
N THR A 119 -4.01 -5.95 -9.71
CA THR A 119 -4.13 -7.42 -9.61
C THR A 119 -4.17 -7.90 -8.16
N TYR A 120 -3.44 -7.23 -7.26
CA TYR A 120 -3.30 -7.51 -5.83
C TYR A 120 -3.44 -6.24 -4.98
N PRO A 121 -4.62 -5.61 -4.92
CA PRO A 121 -4.83 -4.34 -4.22
C PRO A 121 -4.39 -4.31 -2.74
N LEU A 122 -4.78 -5.28 -1.92
CA LEU A 122 -4.43 -5.29 -0.49
C LEU A 122 -2.98 -5.69 -0.25
N TRP A 123 -2.44 -6.65 -1.00
CA TRP A 123 -1.03 -7.01 -0.88
C TRP A 123 -0.12 -5.89 -1.38
N SER A 124 -0.54 -5.10 -2.37
CA SER A 124 0.21 -3.90 -2.78
C SER A 124 0.19 -2.84 -1.68
N LEU A 125 -0.95 -2.62 -1.01
CA LEU A 125 -1.04 -1.74 0.16
C LEU A 125 -0.14 -2.21 1.32
N ILE A 126 -0.16 -3.51 1.62
CA ILE A 126 0.74 -4.11 2.63
C ILE A 126 2.20 -3.99 2.19
N GLY A 127 2.46 -4.13 0.89
CA GLY A 127 3.77 -3.90 0.26
C GLY A 127 4.28 -2.49 0.50
N ASP A 128 3.44 -1.47 0.26
CA ASP A 128 3.77 -0.06 0.51
C ASP A 128 4.11 0.16 1.99
N PHE A 129 3.33 -0.40 2.92
CA PHE A 129 3.61 -0.26 4.36
C PHE A 129 4.90 -0.95 4.78
N LYS A 130 5.16 -2.16 4.25
CA LYS A 130 6.41 -2.90 4.53
C LYS A 130 7.62 -2.16 3.96
N MET A 131 7.54 -1.72 2.70
CA MET A 131 8.61 -0.94 2.05
C MET A 131 8.84 0.38 2.78
N TRP A 132 7.78 1.09 3.16
CA TRP A 132 7.87 2.32 3.95
C TRP A 132 8.59 2.08 5.28
N SER A 133 8.29 0.99 5.99
CA SER A 133 8.97 0.63 7.25
C SER A 133 10.44 0.29 7.04
N MET A 134 10.78 -0.45 5.98
CA MET A 134 12.17 -0.75 5.62
C MET A 134 12.94 0.54 5.31
N MET A 135 12.33 1.47 4.57
CA MET A 135 12.92 2.78 4.30
C MET A 135 13.04 3.65 5.55
N ALA A 136 12.02 3.68 6.40
CA ALA A 136 12.07 4.41 7.68
C ALA A 136 13.21 3.90 8.60
N THR A 137 13.61 2.63 8.45
CA THR A 137 14.72 2.02 9.20
C THR A 137 16.07 2.08 8.47
N GLY A 138 16.16 2.84 7.37
CA GLY A 138 17.41 3.09 6.64
C GLY A 138 17.72 2.11 5.51
N GLN A 139 16.82 1.18 5.18
CA GLN A 139 16.98 0.22 4.09
C GLN A 139 16.39 0.77 2.77
N LEU A 140 16.71 0.15 1.64
CA LEU A 140 16.10 0.41 0.32
C LEU A 140 16.26 1.85 -0.23
N TRP A 141 16.97 2.77 0.42
CA TRP A 141 17.17 4.14 -0.11
C TRP A 141 18.04 4.21 -1.37
N THR A 142 18.84 3.18 -1.62
CA THR A 142 19.76 3.08 -2.76
C THR A 142 19.83 1.64 -3.24
N GLY A 143 20.50 1.41 -4.37
CA GLY A 143 20.73 0.07 -4.89
C GLY A 143 19.48 -0.61 -5.45
N ASP A 144 19.69 -1.85 -5.87
CA ASP A 144 18.67 -2.72 -6.43
C ASP A 144 18.10 -3.63 -5.33
N PRO A 145 16.82 -3.49 -4.97
CA PRO A 145 16.22 -4.18 -3.83
C PRO A 145 16.04 -5.68 -4.04
N VAL A 146 16.36 -6.21 -5.23
CA VAL A 146 16.24 -7.62 -5.60
C VAL A 146 17.62 -8.26 -5.91
N ALA A 147 18.71 -7.50 -5.83
CA ALA A 147 20.05 -7.99 -6.18
C ALA A 147 20.74 -8.81 -5.07
N ASP A 148 20.24 -8.75 -3.83
CA ASP A 148 20.89 -9.34 -2.65
C ASP A 148 20.46 -10.81 -2.35
N ASP A 149 19.66 -11.44 -3.22
CA ASP A 149 19.15 -12.82 -3.05
C ASP A 149 19.91 -13.88 -3.90
N HIS A 150 21.15 -13.59 -4.34
CA HIS A 150 22.01 -14.52 -5.10
C HIS A 150 23.41 -14.67 -4.50
#